data_AF-A0A968NMF9-F1
#
_entry.id   AF-A0A968NMF9-F1
#
_cell.length_a   1.000
_cell.length_b   1.000
_cell.length_c   1.000
_cell.angle_alpha   90.00
_cell.angle_beta   90.00
_cell.angle_gamma   90.00
#
_symmetry.space_group_name_H-M   'P 1'
#
loop_
_entity.id
_entity.type
_entity.pdbx_description
1 polymer ?
#
loop_
_entity_poly.entity_id
_entity_poly.type
_entity_poly.pdbx_seq_one_letter_code
_entity_poly.pdbx_strand_id
1 'polypeptide(L)' 'RQTGSHIRLTTQFNGEHHITIPYHDPLKIGTLNAILQDVAGHLNLTRDELIAELSL' A
#
# COMPACT_ATOMS: atom_id res chain seq x y z
N ARG A 1 -7.77 -6.25 9.15
CA ARG A 1 -9.14 -6.86 9.09
C ARG A 1 -9.36 -7.41 7.69
N GLN A 2 -9.87 -8.63 7.51
CA GLN A 2 -10.22 -9.17 6.18
C GLN A 2 -11.74 -9.30 6.03
N THR A 3 -12.25 -9.06 4.83
CA THR A 3 -13.65 -9.36 4.47
C THR A 3 -13.69 -9.78 3.01
N GLY A 4 -14.12 -11.03 2.76
CA GLY A 4 -14.05 -11.63 1.44
C GLY A 4 -12.63 -11.61 0.87
N SER A 5 -12.51 -11.16 -0.37
CA SER A 5 -11.24 -11.09 -1.11
C SER A 5 -10.39 -9.85 -0.81
N HIS A 6 -10.66 -9.08 0.25
CA HIS A 6 -9.94 -7.85 0.56
C HIS A 6 -9.49 -7.77 2.02
N ILE A 7 -8.30 -7.18 2.24
CA ILE A 7 -7.73 -6.92 3.54
C ILE A 7 -7.60 -5.41 3.74
N ARG A 8 -8.09 -4.91 4.88
CA ARG A 8 -7.79 -3.58 5.40
C ARG A 8 -6.60 -3.64 6.34
N LEU A 9 -5.54 -2.92 6.00
CA LEU A 9 -4.35 -2.68 6.80
C LEU A 9 -4.43 -1.31 7.44
N THR A 10 -3.84 -1.16 8.62
CA THR A 10 -3.76 0.10 9.36
C THR A 10 -2.33 0.32 9.80
N THR A 11 -1.84 1.55 9.70
CA THR A 11 -0.61 2.00 10.37
C THR A 11 -0.94 3.20 11.26
N GLN A 12 -0.12 3.41 12.29
CA GLN A 12 -0.14 4.61 13.14
C GLN A 12 1.09 5.50 12.89
N PHE A 13 1.97 5.10 11.96
CA PHE A 13 3.16 5.86 11.61
C PHE A 13 2.79 7.11 10.83
N ASN A 14 3.30 8.27 11.23
CA ASN A 14 2.93 9.58 10.66
C ASN A 14 1.41 9.86 10.70
N GLY A 15 0.73 9.36 11.72
CA GLY A 15 -0.73 9.43 11.84
C GLY A 15 -1.42 8.13 11.43
N GLU A 16 -2.71 8.04 11.71
CA GLU A 16 -3.50 6.87 11.34
C GLU A 16 -3.76 6.86 9.83
N HIS A 17 -3.44 5.75 9.18
CA HIS A 17 -3.76 5.52 7.78
C HIS A 17 -4.32 4.13 7.55
N HIS A 18 -5.28 4.04 6.65
CA HIS A 18 -5.95 2.79 6.30
C HIS A 18 -5.89 2.55 4.80
N ILE A 19 -5.40 1.39 4.41
CA ILE A 19 -5.45 0.95 3.01
C ILE A 19 -6.24 -0.35 2.92
N THR A 20 -7.01 -0.51 1.85
CA THR A 20 -7.71 -1.76 1.55
C THR A 20 -7.15 -2.35 0.26
N ILE A 21 -6.61 -3.56 0.34
CA ILE A 21 -5.94 -4.23 -0.78
C ILE A 21 -6.65 -5.55 -1.12
N PRO A 22 -6.62 -6.00 -2.39
CA PRO A 22 -7.05 -7.35 -2.74
C PRO A 22 -6.14 -8.39 -2.10
N TYR A 23 -6.71 -9.54 -1.76
CA TYR A 23 -6.02 -10.70 -1.20
C TYR A 23 -6.05 -11.86 -2.18
N HIS A 24 -5.31 -11.69 -3.27
CA HIS A 24 -5.06 -12.73 -4.26
C HIS A 24 -3.75 -12.45 -4.99
N ASP A 25 -3.18 -13.49 -5.58
CA ASP A 25 -1.97 -13.45 -6.42
C ASP A 25 -2.34 -14.09 -7.77
N PRO A 26 -2.13 -13.43 -8.93
CA PRO A 26 -1.45 -12.14 -9.14
C PRO A 26 -2.30 -10.90 -8.85
N LEU A 27 -1.61 -9.81 -8.48
CA LEU A 27 -2.17 -8.46 -8.47
C LEU A 27 -2.01 -7.82 -9.85
N LYS A 28 -3.03 -7.08 -10.30
CA LYS A 28 -2.90 -6.25 -11.50
C LYS A 28 -1.86 -5.16 -11.25
N ILE A 29 -1.00 -4.89 -12.24
CA ILE A 29 0.05 -3.85 -12.15
C ILE A 29 -0.54 -2.49 -11.77
N GLY A 30 -1.68 -2.10 -12.36
CA GLY A 30 -2.34 -0.84 -12.00
C GLY A 30 -2.80 -0.79 -10.55
N THR A 31 -3.23 -1.92 -9.97
CA THR A 31 -3.61 -2.02 -8.56
C THR A 31 -2.39 -1.92 -7.66
N LEU A 32 -1.30 -2.62 -7.98
CA LEU A 32 -0.04 -2.51 -7.25
C LEU A 32 0.47 -1.06 -7.25
N ASN A 33 0.46 -0.39 -8.40
CA ASN A 33 0.89 0.99 -8.53
C ASN A 33 0.02 1.95 -7.68
N ALA A 34 -1.30 1.74 -7.65
CA ALA A 34 -2.19 2.54 -6.81
C ALA A 34 -1.90 2.36 -5.32
N ILE A 35 -1.60 1.12 -4.87
CA ILE A 35 -1.21 0.82 -3.49
C ILE A 35 0.09 1.53 -3.13
N LEU A 36 1.12 1.44 -3.98
CA LEU A 36 2.41 2.10 -3.75
C LEU A 36 2.27 3.63 -3.70
N GLN A 37 1.45 4.21 -4.58
CA GLN A 37 1.21 5.65 -4.61
C GLN A 37 0.51 6.16 -3.34
N ASP A 38 -0.50 5.42 -2.84
CA ASP A 38 -1.21 5.75 -1.61
C ASP A 38 -0.26 5.68 -0.38
N VAL A 39 0.53 4.60 -0.27
CA VAL A 39 1.52 4.46 0.80
C VAL A 39 2.59 5.55 0.74
N ALA A 40 3.12 5.85 -0.45
CA ALA A 40 4.12 6.90 -0.62
C ALA A 40 3.57 8.28 -0.20
N GLY A 41 2.33 8.59 -0.63
CA GLY A 41 1.64 9.82 -0.26
C GLY A 41 1.48 9.97 1.26
N HIS A 42 1.08 8.91 1.96
CA HIS A 42 0.97 8.93 3.42
C HIS A 42 2.33 9.14 4.12
N LEU A 43 3.39 8.54 3.58
CA LEU A 43 4.73 8.66 4.13
C LEU A 43 5.45 9.96 3.76
N ASN A 44 4.83 10.83 2.96
CA ASN A 44 5.47 12.01 2.35
C ASN A 44 6.73 11.66 1.55
N LEU A 45 6.69 10.51 0.86
CA LEU A 45 7.73 10.06 -0.05
C LEU A 45 7.23 10.12 -1.50
N THR A 46 8.16 10.21 -2.42
CA THR A 46 7.92 9.83 -3.81
C THR A 46 7.81 8.30 -3.93
N ARG A 47 7.19 7.83 -5.01
CA ARG A 47 7.10 6.38 -5.28
C ARG A 47 8.49 5.74 -5.39
N ASP A 48 9.45 6.44 -6.00
CA ASP A 48 10.79 5.90 -6.24
C ASP A 48 11.61 5.82 -4.95
N GLU A 49 11.47 6.80 -4.03
CA GLU A 49 12.03 6.72 -2.67
C GLU A 49 11.44 5.54 -1.89
N LEU A 50 10.12 5.35 -1.96
CA LEU A 50 9.47 4.20 -1.31
C LEU A 50 10.00 2.86 -1.86
N ILE A 51 10.20 2.75 -3.18
CA ILE A 51 10.75 1.53 -3.79
C ILE A 51 12.18 1.26 -3.32
N ALA A 52 13.01 2.31 -3.22
CA ALA A 52 14.38 2.19 -2.74
C ALA A 52 14.45 1.66 -1.30
N GLU A 53 13.56 2.12 -0.42
CA GLU A 53 13.47 1.66 0.98
C GLU A 53 13.04 0.19 1.10
N LEU A 54 12.19 -0.29 0.17
CA LEU A 54 11.71 -1.68 0.18
C LEU A 54 12.78 -2.71 -0.21
N SER A 55 13.98 -2.26 -0.60
CA SER A 55 15.09 -3.15 -1.01
C SER A 55 14.69 -4.16 -2.10
N LEU A 56 13.80 -3.74 -3.00
CA LEU A 56 13.33 -4.52 -4.15
C LEU A 56 14.30 -4.46 -5.33
#